data_AF-A0A2G2MRN3-F1
#
_entry.id   AF-A0A2G2MRN3-F1
#
_cell.length_a   1.000
_cell.length_b   1.000
_cell.length_c   1.000
_cell.angle_alpha   90.00
_cell.angle_beta   90.00
_cell.angle_gamma   90.00
#
_symmetry.space_group_name_H-M   'P 1'
#
loop_
_entity.id
_entity.type
_entity.pdbx_description
1 polymer ?
#
loop_
_entity_poly.entity_id
_entity_poly.type
_entity_poly.pdbx_seq_one_letter_code
_entity_poly.pdbx_strand_id
1 'polypeptide(L)'
;MEVSGLGALRQYQAAQKALTPELTPDGAPELTLTKGEVGNGGAANFAKGVEEFADVFKNVENTMQAHATGQANAHSVVQAIANAELALETAVTVRNRVVEAYQELLRMPV
;
A
#
# COMPACT_ATOMS: atom_id res chain seq x y z
N MET A 1 -20.62 22.04 10.87
CA MET A 1 -19.27 21.47 11.08
C MET A 1 -18.41 22.00 9.93
N GLU A 2 -17.95 23.24 10.02
CA GLU A 2 -17.25 23.94 8.94
C GLU A 2 -16.19 24.87 9.58
N VAL A 3 -15.08 24.30 10.05
CA VAL A 3 -13.90 25.04 10.53
C VAL A 3 -12.65 24.19 10.31
N SER A 4 -12.35 23.86 9.05
CA SER A 4 -11.07 23.23 8.66
C SER A 4 -10.35 23.92 7.49
N GLY A 5 -10.89 25.03 6.96
CA GLY A 5 -10.26 25.77 5.86
C GLY A 5 -9.09 26.69 6.26
N LEU A 6 -8.95 27.04 7.55
CA LEU A 6 -7.96 28.02 8.02
C LEU A 6 -6.65 27.39 8.56
N GLY A 7 -6.55 26.06 8.60
CA GLY A 7 -5.36 25.35 9.08
C GLY A 7 -4.29 25.09 8.01
N ALA A 8 -4.71 24.90 6.76
CA ALA A 8 -3.82 24.52 5.65
C ALA A 8 -2.79 25.61 5.29
N LEU A 9 -3.15 26.89 5.47
CA LEU A 9 -2.27 28.03 5.18
C LEU A 9 -1.05 28.12 6.12
N ARG A 10 -1.13 27.57 7.35
CA ARG A 10 0.03 27.51 8.26
C ARG A 10 1.01 26.40 7.89
N GLN A 11 0.51 25.26 7.41
CA GLN A 11 1.34 24.13 6.99
C GLN A 11 2.14 24.46 5.72
N TYR A 12 1.56 25.26 4.82
CA TYR A 12 2.25 25.71 3.61
C TYR A 12 3.46 26.61 3.90
N GLN A 13 3.43 27.40 4.98
CA GLN A 13 4.57 28.23 5.37
C GLN A 13 5.71 27.43 6.01
N ALA A 14 5.41 26.35 6.74
CA ALA A 14 6.42 25.46 7.28
C ALA A 14 7.14 24.67 6.16
N ALA A 15 6.39 24.25 5.12
CA ALA A 15 6.94 23.57 3.96
C ALA A 15 7.86 24.46 3.10
N GLN A 16 7.55 25.77 2.95
CA GLN A 16 8.42 26.68 2.20
C GLN A 16 9.80 26.87 2.85
N LYS A 17 9.89 26.79 4.19
CA LYS A 17 11.16 26.92 4.90
C LYS A 17 12.09 25.70 4.73
N ALA A 18 11.55 24.56 4.32
CA ALA A 18 12.31 23.36 3.99
C ALA A 18 12.77 23.31 2.52
N LEU A 19 12.26 24.21 1.67
CA LEU A 19 12.52 24.24 0.23
C LEU A 19 13.54 25.30 -0.19
N THR A 20 14.08 26.13 0.71
CA THR A 20 15.32 26.87 0.44
C THR A 20 16.47 25.88 0.43
N PRO A 21 16.99 25.50 -0.74
CA PRO A 21 18.03 24.50 -0.86
C PRO A 21 19.37 25.22 -0.69
N GLU A 22 20.03 25.04 0.45
CA GLU A 22 21.46 25.32 0.50
C GLU A 22 22.15 24.16 -0.21
N LEU A 23 22.56 24.43 -1.45
CA LEU A 23 23.25 23.51 -2.33
C LEU A 23 24.72 23.40 -1.86
N THR A 24 25.02 22.48 -0.94
CA THR A 24 26.41 22.07 -0.71
C THR A 24 26.75 20.84 -1.56
N PRO A 25 27.88 20.86 -2.29
CA PRO A 25 28.24 19.86 -3.28
C PRO A 25 28.90 18.64 -2.60
N ASP A 26 28.10 17.73 -2.06
CA ASP A 26 28.55 16.35 -1.86
C ASP A 26 27.36 15.41 -2.03
N GLY A 27 27.52 14.44 -2.94
CA GLY A 27 26.42 13.70 -3.55
C GLY A 27 25.97 12.50 -2.71
N ALA A 28 24.81 12.63 -2.06
CA ALA A 28 23.90 11.53 -1.81
C ALA A 28 22.48 12.09 -1.58
N PRO A 29 21.43 11.61 -2.26
CA PRO A 29 20.07 11.94 -1.89
C PRO A 29 19.79 11.24 -0.56
N GLU A 30 19.87 11.97 0.55
CA GLU A 30 19.28 11.51 1.80
C GLU A 30 17.77 11.54 1.61
N LEU A 31 17.22 10.38 1.24
CA LEU A 31 15.80 10.09 1.35
C LEU A 31 15.43 10.22 2.82
N THR A 32 15.09 11.44 3.26
CA THR A 32 14.43 11.66 4.54
C THR A 32 13.03 11.08 4.42
N LEU A 33 12.95 9.75 4.60
CA LEU A 33 11.72 9.05 4.91
C LEU A 33 11.14 9.77 6.13
N THR A 34 10.06 10.50 5.92
CA THR A 34 9.26 11.10 6.97
C THR A 34 8.73 9.95 7.83
N LYS A 35 9.48 9.62 8.88
CA LYS A 35 9.08 8.72 9.94
C LYS A 35 7.99 9.42 10.75
N GLY A 36 6.77 9.34 10.26
CA GLY A 36 5.61 9.94 10.89
C GLY A 36 4.34 9.38 10.28
N GLU A 37 3.96 8.18 10.74
CA GLU A 37 2.59 7.60 10.80
C GLU A 37 2.61 6.07 11.05
N VAL A 38 3.60 5.54 11.76
CA VAL A 38 3.51 4.18 12.33
C VAL A 38 2.80 4.27 13.67
N GLY A 39 1.49 4.46 13.60
CA GLY A 39 0.58 4.47 14.74
C GLY A 39 -0.83 4.68 14.23
N ASN A 40 -1.65 3.62 14.28
CA ASN A 40 -3.05 3.55 13.81
C ASN A 40 -3.27 3.51 12.28
N GLY A 41 -2.53 4.27 11.47
CA GLY A 41 -2.72 4.28 10.00
C GLY A 41 -2.31 2.98 9.30
N GLY A 42 -1.19 2.38 9.70
CA GLY A 42 -0.67 1.15 9.08
C GLY A 42 -1.58 -0.07 9.21
N ALA A 43 -2.24 -0.24 10.37
CA ALA A 43 -3.20 -1.33 10.58
C ALA A 43 -4.48 -1.13 9.75
N ALA A 44 -4.97 0.10 9.65
CA ALA A 44 -6.13 0.43 8.81
C ALA A 44 -5.82 0.25 7.31
N ASN A 45 -4.62 0.64 6.87
CA ASN A 45 -4.19 0.46 5.48
C ASN A 45 -3.97 -1.03 5.15
N PHE A 46 -3.46 -1.82 6.09
CA PHE A 46 -3.37 -3.27 5.94
C PHE A 46 -4.76 -3.91 5.84
N ALA A 47 -5.70 -3.52 6.71
CA ALA A 47 -7.08 -4.02 6.65
C ALA A 47 -7.74 -3.71 5.29
N LYS A 48 -7.58 -2.48 4.78
CA LYS A 48 -8.04 -2.10 3.44
C LYS A 48 -7.38 -2.93 2.33
N GLY A 49 -6.06 -3.16 2.40
CA GLY A 49 -5.37 -4.00 1.42
C GLY A 49 -5.87 -5.45 1.41
N VAL A 50 -6.28 -5.99 2.57
CA VAL A 50 -6.92 -7.32 2.66
C VAL A 50 -8.32 -7.32 2.03
N GLU A 51 -9.12 -6.26 2.25
CA GLU A 51 -10.42 -6.09 1.61
C GLU A 51 -10.30 -5.98 0.08
N GLU A 52 -9.35 -5.16 -0.41
CA GLU A 52 -9.07 -5.02 -1.84
C GLU A 52 -8.61 -6.34 -2.46
N PHE A 53 -7.73 -7.10 -1.79
CA PHE A 53 -7.33 -8.43 -2.25
C PHE A 53 -8.54 -9.38 -2.37
N ALA A 54 -9.43 -9.38 -1.38
CA ALA A 54 -10.64 -10.20 -1.41
C ALA A 54 -11.56 -9.79 -2.58
N ASP A 55 -11.67 -8.50 -2.88
CA ASP A 55 -12.49 -8.01 -3.99
C ASP A 55 -11.89 -8.34 -5.36
N VAL A 56 -10.56 -8.31 -5.50
CA VAL A 56 -9.88 -8.81 -6.71
C VAL A 56 -10.18 -10.30 -6.93
N PHE A 57 -10.11 -11.11 -5.87
CA PHE A 57 -10.42 -12.54 -5.97
C PHE A 57 -11.89 -12.81 -6.33
N LYS A 58 -12.84 -12.09 -5.70
CA LYS A 58 -14.27 -12.18 -6.04
C LYS A 58 -14.51 -11.83 -7.51
N ASN A 59 -13.80 -10.84 -8.06
CA ASN A 59 -13.92 -10.51 -9.48
C ASN A 59 -13.50 -11.66 -10.39
N VAL A 60 -12.44 -12.40 -10.05
CA VAL A 60 -12.01 -13.60 -10.77
C VAL A 60 -13.12 -14.66 -10.73
N GLU A 61 -13.65 -14.94 -9.55
CA GLU A 61 -14.72 -15.92 -9.35
C GLU A 61 -15.98 -15.57 -10.18
N ASN A 62 -16.43 -14.32 -10.11
CA ASN A 62 -17.56 -13.83 -10.89
C ASN A 62 -17.33 -13.97 -12.40
N THR A 63 -16.12 -13.64 -12.86
CA THR A 63 -15.75 -13.75 -14.29
C THR A 63 -15.71 -15.21 -14.73
N MET A 64 -15.22 -16.12 -13.88
CA MET A 64 -15.23 -17.55 -14.14
C MET A 64 -16.66 -18.12 -14.19
N GLN A 65 -17.54 -17.72 -13.27
CA GLN A 65 -18.95 -18.12 -13.30
C GLN A 65 -19.66 -17.60 -14.55
N ALA A 66 -19.41 -16.34 -14.92
CA ALA A 66 -19.92 -15.78 -16.17
C ALA A 66 -19.40 -16.57 -17.39
N HIS A 67 -18.15 -17.01 -17.39
CA HIS A 67 -17.61 -17.85 -18.46
C HIS A 67 -18.29 -19.23 -18.50
N ALA A 68 -18.50 -19.87 -17.35
CA ALA A 68 -19.17 -21.16 -17.27
C ALA A 68 -20.63 -21.12 -17.77
N THR A 69 -21.30 -19.97 -17.65
CA THR A 69 -22.66 -19.73 -18.18
C THR A 69 -22.67 -19.19 -19.62
N GLY A 70 -21.50 -19.00 -20.24
CA GLY A 70 -21.36 -18.46 -21.60
C GLY A 70 -21.50 -16.94 -21.71
N GLN A 71 -21.55 -16.22 -20.60
CA GLN A 71 -21.71 -14.77 -20.52
C GLN A 71 -20.38 -14.00 -20.57
N ALA A 72 -19.24 -14.66 -20.28
CA ALA A 72 -17.91 -14.09 -20.42
C ALA A 72 -17.03 -14.95 -21.35
N ASN A 73 -16.08 -14.32 -22.03
CA ASN A 73 -15.14 -15.03 -22.91
C ASN A 73 -13.90 -15.52 -22.11
N ALA A 74 -13.18 -16.50 -22.67
CA ALA A 74 -11.98 -17.04 -22.03
C ALA A 74 -10.89 -15.98 -21.79
N HIS A 75 -10.84 -14.94 -22.64
CA HIS A 75 -9.87 -13.86 -22.51
C HIS A 75 -10.10 -13.01 -21.26
N SER A 76 -11.36 -12.71 -20.90
CA SER A 76 -11.72 -11.99 -19.69
C SER A 76 -11.32 -12.74 -18.42
N VAL A 77 -11.43 -14.08 -18.43
CA VAL A 77 -10.98 -14.91 -17.30
C VAL A 77 -9.47 -14.79 -17.12
N VAL A 78 -8.70 -14.91 -18.20
CA VAL A 78 -7.23 -14.77 -18.16
C VAL A 78 -6.82 -13.37 -17.71
N GLN A 79 -7.51 -12.32 -18.18
CA GLN A 79 -7.27 -10.95 -17.75
C GLN A 79 -7.54 -10.76 -16.25
N ALA A 80 -8.64 -11.32 -15.73
CA ALA A 80 -8.96 -11.26 -14.31
C ALA A 80 -7.89 -11.98 -13.46
N ILE A 81 -7.42 -13.15 -13.91
CA ILE A 81 -6.36 -13.90 -13.24
C ILE A 81 -5.04 -13.11 -13.25
N ALA A 82 -4.67 -12.48 -14.37
CA ALA A 82 -3.46 -11.68 -14.47
C ALA A 82 -3.48 -10.49 -13.48
N ASN A 83 -4.63 -9.85 -13.28
CA ASN A 83 -4.78 -8.81 -12.27
C ASN A 83 -4.66 -9.37 -10.83
N ALA A 84 -5.18 -10.57 -10.59
CA ALA A 84 -5.07 -11.23 -9.28
C ALA A 84 -3.65 -11.70 -8.95
N GLU A 85 -2.84 -12.01 -9.96
CA GLU A 85 -1.43 -12.40 -9.80
C GLU A 85 -0.59 -11.27 -9.17
N LEU A 86 -0.79 -10.02 -9.62
CA LEU A 86 -0.12 -8.86 -9.05
C LEU A 86 -0.45 -8.65 -7.55
N ALA A 87 -1.73 -8.83 -7.21
CA ALA A 87 -2.19 -8.73 -5.83
C ALA A 87 -1.62 -9.86 -4.96
N LEU A 88 -1.51 -11.08 -5.51
CA LEU A 88 -0.91 -12.23 -4.85
C LEU A 88 0.59 -12.03 -4.61
N GLU A 89 1.35 -11.52 -5.58
CA GLU A 89 2.77 -11.22 -5.42
C GLU A 89 3.02 -10.23 -4.27
N THR A 90 2.18 -9.20 -4.19
CA THR A 90 2.20 -8.22 -3.10
C THR A 90 1.86 -8.89 -1.76
N ALA A 91 0.83 -9.72 -1.72
CA ALA A 91 0.43 -10.44 -0.50
C ALA A 91 1.54 -11.39 0.00
N VAL A 92 2.23 -12.09 -0.90
CA VAL A 92 3.37 -12.95 -0.56
C VAL A 92 4.54 -12.12 -0.03
N THR A 93 4.79 -10.96 -0.62
CA THR A 93 5.82 -10.02 -0.15
C THR A 93 5.54 -9.59 1.29
N VAL A 94 4.30 -9.19 1.59
CA VAL A 94 3.88 -8.81 2.95
C VAL A 94 3.99 -9.99 3.91
N ARG A 95 3.54 -11.19 3.50
CA ARG A 95 3.69 -12.43 4.28
C ARG A 95 5.14 -12.68 4.68
N ASN A 96 6.07 -12.56 3.73
CA ASN A 96 7.49 -12.78 3.99
C ASN A 96 8.05 -11.76 4.99
N ARG A 97 7.70 -10.47 4.87
CA ARG A 97 8.11 -9.43 5.83
C ARG A 97 7.56 -9.64 7.22
N VAL A 98 6.31 -10.08 7.33
CA VAL A 98 5.70 -10.42 8.63
C VAL A 98 6.47 -11.58 9.26
N VAL A 99 6.77 -12.63 8.49
CA VAL A 99 7.55 -13.78 8.96
C VAL A 99 8.95 -13.37 9.43
N GLU A 100 9.66 -12.52 8.68
CA GLU A 100 10.96 -11.97 9.09
C GLU A 100 10.87 -11.23 10.42
N ALA A 101 9.90 -10.32 10.56
CA ALA A 101 9.70 -9.55 11.78
C ALA A 101 9.38 -10.44 13.01
N TYR A 102 8.61 -11.51 12.82
CA TYR A 102 8.36 -12.50 13.88
C TYR A 102 9.62 -13.29 14.26
N GLN A 103 10.45 -13.68 13.29
CA GLN A 103 11.70 -14.39 13.56
C GLN A 103 12.73 -13.51 14.27
N GLU A 104 12.77 -12.22 13.95
CA GLU A 104 13.64 -11.25 14.64
C GLU A 104 13.23 -11.09 16.12
N LEU A 105 11.93 -10.98 16.39
CA LEU A 105 11.38 -10.90 17.75
C LEU A 105 11.77 -12.13 18.60
N LEU A 106 11.82 -13.31 17.99
CA LEU A 106 12.20 -14.57 18.65
C LEU A 106 13.72 -14.78 18.77
N ARG A 107 14.53 -14.04 18.00
CA ARG A 107 16.00 -14.14 18.00
C ARG A 107 16.68 -13.29 19.08
N MET A 108 15.96 -12.37 19.73
CA MET A 108 16.38 -11.85 21.02
C MET A 108 15.93 -12.84 22.10
N PRO A 109 16.84 -13.67 22.66
CA PRO A 109 16.52 -14.37 23.90
C PRO A 109 16.26 -13.34 25.00
N VAL A 110 15.22 -13.58 25.79
CA VAL A 110 15.01 -12.93 27.09
C VAL A 110 16.20 -13.16 28.03
#